data_AF-A0A1T4WV66-F1
#
_entry.id   AF-A0A1T4WV66-F1
#
_cell.length_a   1.000
_cell.length_b   1.000
_cell.length_c   1.000
_cell.angle_alpha   90.00
_cell.angle_beta   90.00
_cell.angle_gamma   90.00
#
_symmetry.space_group_name_H-M   'P 1'
#
loop_
_entity.id
_entity.type
_entity.pdbx_description
1 polymer ?
#
loop_
_entity_poly.entity_id
_entity_poly.type
_entity_poly.pdbx_seq_one_letter_code
_entity_poly.pdbx_strand_id
1 'polypeptide(L)'
;MSGIHAVIAFPELCAKDADAQNSCVKYFNPGLSALPEAVQYVPDALPMSAPEAEAWLSQTTAYAEMLGDRGLLRAQAATPQNDGGYKGSSMDIMSELLRMENGTATPAGEDEEAQAARQAQGALLLAALRERQFTELRSLDGGVEDAWKSFDEIVGLEPEDRDEIAHLDADEFAPMRELSPFTDGDAWKAVLEAMLYFVREDDVLLVRDAGVIAALEELGIDFGPCEAELAKKLEDCGFSEGFTLAATRLPGYVLSGRSTLPSKMPWLAAEHVMVVCILGSPVSPA
;
A
#
# COMPACT_ATOMS: atom_id res chain seq x y z
N MET A 1 8.81 20.88 -22.35
CA MET A 1 7.55 20.38 -21.78
C MET A 1 7.48 18.90 -22.12
N SER A 2 8.04 18.06 -21.24
CA SER A 2 7.90 16.61 -21.37
C SER A 2 6.46 16.27 -21.03
N GLY A 3 5.79 15.53 -21.91
CA GLY A 3 4.43 15.07 -21.66
C GLY A 3 4.43 14.07 -20.50
N ILE A 4 3.32 14.04 -19.75
CA ILE A 4 3.07 13.06 -18.68
C ILE A 4 3.26 11.65 -19.23
N HIS A 5 4.21 10.91 -18.67
CA HIS A 5 4.53 9.55 -19.14
C HIS A 5 3.49 8.53 -18.66
N ALA A 6 3.28 8.41 -17.35
CA ALA A 6 2.21 7.62 -16.75
C ALA A 6 1.58 8.30 -15.53
N VAL A 7 0.34 7.88 -15.19
CA VAL A 7 -0.27 8.14 -13.88
C VAL A 7 -0.29 6.82 -13.13
N ILE A 8 0.34 6.78 -11.96
CA ILE A 8 0.57 5.57 -11.18
C ILE A 8 -0.19 5.69 -9.86
N ALA A 9 -1.02 4.71 -9.54
CA ALA A 9 -1.70 4.64 -8.25
C ALA A 9 -0.69 4.51 -7.10
N PHE A 10 -0.95 5.21 -6.00
CA PHE A 10 -0.18 5.18 -4.76
C PHE A 10 -1.12 5.27 -3.55
N PRO A 11 -0.91 4.50 -2.47
CA PRO A 11 0.06 3.40 -2.30
C PRO A 11 -0.37 2.05 -2.89
N GLU A 12 -1.52 2.00 -3.54
CA GLU A 12 -2.15 0.79 -4.07
C GLU A 12 -1.30 0.15 -5.18
N LEU A 13 -0.95 -1.13 -5.01
CA LEU A 13 -0.19 -1.95 -5.97
C LEU A 13 -1.09 -2.96 -6.67
N CYS A 14 -2.27 -3.25 -6.12
CA CYS A 14 -3.25 -4.16 -6.68
C CYS A 14 -4.45 -3.39 -7.23
N ALA A 15 -4.85 -3.71 -8.47
CA ALA A 15 -6.04 -3.12 -9.05
C ALA A 15 -7.29 -3.55 -8.27
N LYS A 16 -8.16 -2.59 -7.94
CA LYS A 16 -9.52 -2.89 -7.47
C LYS A 16 -10.38 -3.29 -8.67
N ASP A 17 -11.34 -4.19 -8.47
CA ASP A 17 -12.19 -4.71 -9.56
C ASP A 17 -12.92 -3.59 -10.34
N ALA A 18 -13.27 -2.49 -9.69
CA ALA A 18 -13.90 -1.32 -10.30
C ALA A 18 -12.94 -0.48 -11.17
N ASP A 19 -11.65 -0.48 -10.84
CA ASP A 19 -10.62 0.32 -11.53
C ASP A 19 -9.97 -0.41 -12.70
N ALA A 20 -10.11 -1.74 -12.78
CA ALA A 20 -9.55 -2.58 -13.84
C ALA A 20 -10.05 -2.23 -15.26
N GLN A 21 -11.08 -1.38 -15.38
CA GLN A 21 -11.67 -0.92 -16.64
C GLN A 21 -11.14 0.46 -17.09
N ASN A 22 -10.45 1.20 -16.21
CA ASN A 22 -9.95 2.55 -16.48
C ASN A 22 -8.48 2.51 -16.90
N SER A 23 -8.20 2.69 -18.19
CA SER A 23 -6.84 2.55 -18.77
C SER A 23 -5.86 3.69 -18.43
N CYS A 24 -6.32 4.74 -17.75
CA CYS A 24 -5.52 5.94 -17.52
C CYS A 24 -4.60 5.87 -16.30
N VAL A 25 -5.03 5.12 -15.28
CA VAL A 25 -4.27 4.93 -14.04
C VAL A 25 -3.69 3.53 -14.07
N LYS A 26 -2.40 3.44 -13.77
CA LYS A 26 -1.66 2.20 -13.75
C LYS A 26 -1.29 1.84 -12.33
N TYR A 27 -1.29 0.56 -12.03
CA TYR A 27 -0.83 0.01 -10.75
C TYR A 27 0.61 -0.45 -10.89
N PHE A 28 1.46 -0.09 -9.94
CA PHE A 28 2.86 -0.45 -9.99
C PHE A 28 3.01 -1.98 -9.84
N ASN A 29 3.64 -2.62 -10.83
CA ASN A 29 3.92 -4.05 -10.81
C ASN A 29 5.38 -4.29 -10.41
N PRO A 30 5.65 -4.84 -9.20
CA PRO A 30 7.01 -5.16 -8.74
C PRO A 30 7.61 -6.44 -9.36
N GLY A 31 7.01 -6.99 -10.42
CA GLY A 31 7.44 -8.22 -11.08
C GLY A 31 6.58 -9.44 -10.77
N LEU A 32 5.29 -9.24 -10.45
CA LEU A 32 4.33 -10.32 -10.22
C LEU A 32 3.45 -10.55 -11.46
N SER A 33 3.11 -11.80 -11.75
CA SER A 33 2.42 -12.23 -12.98
C SER A 33 0.92 -11.88 -13.05
N ALA A 34 0.40 -11.01 -12.16
CA ALA A 34 -1.02 -11.01 -11.80
C ALA A 34 -1.89 -9.91 -12.44
N LEU A 35 -1.31 -8.87 -13.04
CA LEU A 35 -2.09 -7.73 -13.55
C LEU A 35 -2.21 -7.75 -15.09
N PRO A 36 -3.38 -7.43 -15.66
CA PRO A 36 -3.52 -7.21 -17.10
C PRO A 36 -2.58 -6.09 -17.58
N GLU A 37 -2.01 -6.26 -18.78
CA GLU A 37 -1.03 -5.30 -19.35
C GLU A 37 -1.57 -3.86 -19.44
N ALA A 38 -2.87 -3.70 -19.66
CA ALA A 38 -3.53 -2.41 -19.80
C ALA A 38 -3.56 -1.56 -18.52
N VAL A 39 -3.43 -2.18 -17.33
CA VAL A 39 -3.60 -1.52 -16.03
C VAL A 39 -2.33 -1.54 -15.18
N GLN A 40 -1.22 -2.06 -15.70
CA GLN A 40 0.04 -2.17 -14.97
C GLN A 40 1.08 -1.16 -15.45
N TYR A 41 1.83 -0.61 -14.50
CA TYR A 41 3.10 0.06 -14.72
C TYR A 41 4.21 -0.94 -14.42
N VAL A 42 4.96 -1.34 -15.43
CA VAL A 42 6.10 -2.26 -15.29
C VAL A 42 7.37 -1.43 -15.43
N PRO A 43 8.21 -1.33 -14.39
CA PRO A 43 9.49 -0.66 -14.49
C PRO A 43 10.42 -1.31 -15.52
N ASP A 44 11.24 -0.50 -16.19
CA ASP A 44 12.13 -0.96 -17.26
C ASP A 44 13.23 -1.92 -16.78
N ALA A 45 13.66 -1.82 -15.52
CA ALA A 45 14.84 -2.51 -14.99
C ALA A 45 14.61 -3.06 -13.57
N LEU A 46 13.71 -4.03 -13.42
CA LEU A 46 13.56 -4.78 -12.18
C LEU A 46 14.75 -5.75 -11.98
N PRO A 47 15.38 -5.80 -10.79
CA PRO A 47 16.55 -6.65 -10.56
C PRO A 47 16.23 -8.14 -10.46
N MET A 48 15.02 -8.51 -10.01
CA MET A 48 14.52 -9.88 -10.02
C MET A 48 13.50 -10.05 -11.15
N SER A 49 13.66 -11.11 -11.94
CA SER A 49 12.66 -11.57 -12.91
C SER A 49 11.38 -12.06 -12.20
N ALA A 50 10.27 -12.17 -12.92
CA ALA A 50 9.01 -12.62 -12.30
C ALA A 50 9.10 -13.99 -11.58
N PRO A 51 9.75 -15.03 -12.16
CA PRO A 51 9.95 -16.29 -11.44
C PRO A 51 10.82 -16.15 -10.19
N GLU A 52 11.84 -15.28 -10.22
CA GLU A 52 12.70 -15.01 -9.08
C GLU A 52 11.96 -14.24 -7.98
N ALA A 53 11.14 -13.25 -8.35
CA ALA A 53 10.32 -12.48 -7.44
C ALA A 53 9.27 -13.37 -6.74
N GLU A 54 8.61 -14.28 -7.47
CA GLU A 54 7.69 -15.26 -6.90
C GLU A 54 8.40 -16.24 -5.96
N ALA A 55 9.56 -16.75 -6.35
CA ALA A 55 10.37 -17.64 -5.50
C ALA A 55 10.85 -16.92 -4.23
N TRP A 56 11.31 -15.67 -4.35
CA TRP A 56 11.74 -14.83 -3.24
C TRP A 56 10.59 -14.56 -2.26
N LEU A 57 9.40 -14.24 -2.77
CA LEU A 57 8.21 -14.01 -1.95
C LEU A 57 7.79 -15.29 -1.21
N SER A 58 7.81 -16.43 -1.90
CA SER A 58 7.50 -17.74 -1.30
C SER A 58 8.47 -18.10 -0.17
N GLN A 59 9.77 -17.90 -0.39
CA GLN A 59 10.80 -18.14 0.63
C GLN A 59 10.62 -17.21 1.84
N THR A 60 10.46 -15.92 1.58
CA THR A 60 10.27 -14.89 2.60
C THR A 60 9.05 -15.17 3.48
N THR A 61 7.93 -15.57 2.86
CA THR A 61 6.69 -15.93 3.58
C THR A 61 6.89 -17.19 4.43
N ALA A 62 7.49 -18.24 3.87
CA ALA A 62 7.79 -19.46 4.62
C ALA A 62 8.74 -19.19 5.82
N TYR A 63 9.71 -18.30 5.66
CA TYR A 63 10.56 -17.87 6.77
C TYR A 63 9.79 -17.10 7.84
N ALA A 64 8.91 -16.18 7.45
CA ALA A 64 8.08 -15.42 8.37
C ALA A 64 7.15 -16.36 9.17
N GLU A 65 6.58 -17.37 8.54
CA GLU A 65 5.77 -18.41 9.21
C GLU A 65 6.60 -19.19 10.24
N MET A 66 7.80 -19.65 9.85
CA MET A 66 8.69 -20.36 10.78
C MET A 66 9.12 -19.49 11.98
N LEU A 67 9.30 -18.18 11.77
CA LEU A 67 9.61 -17.24 12.84
C LEU A 67 8.39 -16.94 13.73
N GLY A 68 7.20 -16.81 13.13
CA GLY A 68 5.93 -16.70 13.83
C GLY A 68 5.69 -17.90 14.74
N ASP A 69 5.86 -19.12 14.22
CA ASP A 69 5.76 -20.36 14.99
C ASP A 69 6.78 -20.41 16.12
N ARG A 70 8.03 -20.01 15.88
CA ARG A 70 9.08 -19.97 16.91
C ARG A 70 8.84 -18.89 17.96
N GLY A 71 8.32 -17.74 17.56
CA GLY A 71 7.92 -16.65 18.44
C GLY A 71 6.73 -17.05 19.31
N LEU A 72 5.74 -17.71 18.71
CA LEU A 72 4.58 -18.28 19.39
C LEU A 72 5.01 -19.39 20.36
N LEU A 73 5.88 -20.31 19.95
CA LEU A 73 6.44 -21.35 20.83
C LEU A 73 7.27 -20.75 21.97
N ARG A 74 8.02 -19.67 21.73
CA ARG A 74 8.73 -18.92 22.79
C ARG A 74 7.77 -18.20 23.73
N ALA A 75 6.71 -17.57 23.23
CA ALA A 75 5.69 -16.91 24.04
C ALA A 75 4.90 -17.93 24.88
N GLN A 76 4.57 -19.08 24.31
CA GLN A 76 3.93 -20.20 25.01
C GLN A 76 4.86 -20.85 26.04
N ALA A 77 6.16 -20.96 25.74
CA ALA A 77 7.15 -21.44 26.71
C ALA A 77 7.47 -20.41 27.81
N ALA A 78 7.23 -19.12 27.54
CA ALA A 78 7.59 -18.01 28.44
C ALA A 78 6.48 -17.58 29.40
N THR A 79 5.30 -18.21 29.42
CA THR A 79 4.18 -17.69 30.22
C THR A 79 3.34 -18.77 30.90
N PRO A 80 3.34 -18.83 32.24
CA PRO A 80 2.11 -18.89 33.01
C PRO A 80 1.83 -17.48 33.56
N GLN A 81 0.78 -16.84 33.02
CA GLN A 81 0.27 -15.52 33.40
C GLN A 81 1.15 -14.29 33.06
N ASN A 82 0.93 -13.69 31.90
CA ASN A 82 0.69 -12.23 31.76
C ASN A 82 0.34 -11.83 30.33
N ASP A 83 -0.64 -10.94 30.24
CA ASP A 83 -1.11 -10.23 29.08
C ASP A 83 -0.01 -9.36 28.45
N GLY A 84 0.10 -9.42 27.13
CA GLY A 84 1.05 -8.61 26.38
C GLY A 84 1.33 -9.21 25.02
N GLY A 85 0.32 -9.19 24.14
CA GLY A 85 0.41 -9.66 22.77
C GLY A 85 1.66 -9.12 22.06
N TYR A 86 2.42 -10.04 21.49
CA TYR A 86 3.64 -9.77 20.74
C TYR A 86 3.32 -8.90 19.50
N LYS A 87 3.56 -7.58 19.60
CA LYS A 87 3.53 -6.63 18.49
C LYS A 87 4.89 -6.60 17.77
N GLY A 88 5.29 -7.72 17.17
CA GLY A 88 6.40 -7.74 16.23
C GLY A 88 5.92 -7.20 14.88
N SER A 89 6.28 -5.96 14.54
CA SER A 89 5.92 -5.36 13.25
C SER A 89 6.57 -6.15 12.12
N SER A 90 5.88 -6.38 11.02
CA SER A 90 6.42 -7.02 9.80
C SER A 90 7.73 -6.36 9.31
N MET A 91 8.01 -5.12 9.72
CA MET A 91 9.28 -4.42 9.46
C MET A 91 10.49 -4.91 10.29
N ASP A 92 10.27 -5.45 11.50
CA ASP A 92 11.33 -6.09 12.29
C ASP A 92 11.76 -7.41 11.64
N ILE A 93 10.77 -8.14 11.10
CA ILE A 93 10.97 -9.35 10.31
C ILE A 93 11.73 -9.01 9.02
N MET A 94 11.38 -7.92 8.34
CA MET A 94 12.09 -7.40 7.17
C MET A 94 13.55 -7.04 7.48
N SER A 95 13.80 -6.37 8.61
CA SER A 95 15.15 -6.01 9.04
C SER A 95 16.00 -7.24 9.38
N GLU A 96 15.39 -8.28 9.95
CA GLU A 96 16.08 -9.53 10.29
C GLU A 96 16.31 -10.43 9.05
N LEU A 97 15.37 -10.46 8.09
CA LEU A 97 15.51 -11.13 6.79
C LEU A 97 16.60 -10.50 5.93
N LEU A 98 16.60 -9.16 5.79
CA LEU A 98 17.66 -8.45 5.08
C LEU A 98 19.03 -8.65 5.77
N ARG A 99 19.07 -8.80 7.10
CA ARG A 99 20.29 -9.13 7.84
C ARG A 99 20.73 -10.59 7.62
N MET A 100 19.79 -11.51 7.42
CA MET A 100 20.08 -12.93 7.14
C MET A 100 20.48 -13.16 5.68
N GLU A 101 19.90 -12.46 4.70
CA GLU A 101 20.38 -12.46 3.31
C GLU A 101 21.83 -11.95 3.21
N ASN A 102 22.19 -10.94 4.01
CA ASN A 102 23.58 -10.51 4.17
C ASN A 102 24.49 -11.57 4.85
N GLY A 103 23.90 -12.57 5.53
CA GLY A 103 24.61 -13.67 6.20
C GLY A 103 24.72 -14.95 5.36
N THR A 104 23.80 -15.17 4.42
CA THR A 104 23.84 -16.24 3.42
C THR A 104 24.29 -15.69 2.08
N ALA A 105 25.59 -15.43 1.97
CA ALA A 105 26.30 -15.20 0.71
C ALA A 105 25.62 -14.19 -0.25
N THR A 106 25.59 -12.92 0.14
CA THR A 106 25.78 -11.89 -0.89
C THR A 106 27.09 -12.22 -1.63
N PRO A 107 27.09 -12.25 -2.98
CA PRO A 107 28.34 -12.34 -3.72
C PRO A 107 29.22 -11.19 -3.24
N ALA A 108 30.38 -11.49 -2.68
CA ALA A 108 31.34 -10.47 -2.28
C ALA A 108 31.67 -9.60 -3.50
N GLY A 109 31.09 -8.39 -3.57
CA GLY A 109 31.27 -7.46 -4.69
C GLY A 109 30.00 -6.98 -5.41
N GLU A 110 28.78 -7.20 -4.90
CA GLU A 110 27.61 -6.51 -5.44
C GLU A 110 27.71 -4.99 -5.21
N ASP A 111 27.41 -4.23 -6.27
CA ASP A 111 27.35 -2.77 -6.27
C ASP A 111 26.27 -2.28 -5.28
N GLU A 112 26.53 -1.20 -4.54
CA GLU A 112 25.58 -0.62 -3.59
C GLU A 112 24.26 -0.25 -4.28
N GLU A 113 24.32 0.15 -5.55
CA GLU A 113 23.15 0.46 -6.37
C GLU A 113 22.31 -0.79 -6.67
N ALA A 114 22.94 -1.91 -7.02
CA ALA A 114 22.25 -3.17 -7.27
C ALA A 114 21.58 -3.72 -6.00
N GLN A 115 22.22 -3.54 -4.84
CA GLN A 115 21.64 -3.91 -3.56
C GLN A 115 20.43 -3.03 -3.22
N ALA A 116 20.52 -1.72 -3.43
CA ALA A 116 19.40 -0.80 -3.21
C ALA A 116 18.21 -1.15 -4.11
N ALA A 117 18.45 -1.48 -5.39
CA ALA A 117 17.41 -1.93 -6.32
C ALA A 117 16.69 -3.17 -5.80
N ARG A 118 17.43 -4.19 -5.37
CA ARG A 118 16.85 -5.44 -4.85
C ARG A 118 16.02 -5.18 -3.59
N GLN A 119 16.51 -4.34 -2.68
CA GLN A 119 15.79 -3.96 -1.46
C GLN A 119 14.49 -3.22 -1.78
N ALA A 120 14.53 -2.27 -2.72
CA ALA A 120 13.35 -1.54 -3.17
C ALA A 120 12.32 -2.52 -3.79
N GLN A 121 12.74 -3.41 -4.70
CA GLN A 121 11.83 -4.40 -5.27
C GLN A 121 11.25 -5.34 -4.19
N GLY A 122 12.07 -5.81 -3.25
CA GLY A 122 11.62 -6.66 -2.14
C GLY A 122 10.57 -5.98 -1.25
N ALA A 123 10.75 -4.69 -0.94
CA ALA A 123 9.77 -3.90 -0.19
C ALA A 123 8.41 -3.83 -0.92
N LEU A 124 8.43 -3.62 -2.23
CA LEU A 124 7.22 -3.54 -3.06
C LEU A 124 6.54 -4.90 -3.22
N LEU A 125 7.30 -5.99 -3.32
CA LEU A 125 6.75 -7.35 -3.34
C LEU A 125 6.00 -7.67 -2.03
N LEU A 126 6.58 -7.31 -0.89
CA LEU A 126 5.92 -7.49 0.42
C LEU A 126 4.69 -6.60 0.58
N ALA A 127 4.76 -5.36 0.11
CA ALA A 127 3.62 -4.46 0.10
C ALA A 127 2.46 -5.01 -0.75
N ALA A 128 2.77 -5.54 -1.94
CA ALA A 128 1.77 -6.16 -2.81
C ALA A 128 1.16 -7.43 -2.18
N LEU A 129 1.98 -8.26 -1.50
CA LEU A 129 1.48 -9.40 -0.75
C LEU A 129 0.54 -8.97 0.39
N ARG A 130 0.93 -7.97 1.17
CA ARG A 130 0.12 -7.43 2.27
C ARG A 130 -1.21 -6.90 1.76
N GLU A 131 -1.22 -6.18 0.65
CA GLU A 131 -2.43 -5.66 0.03
C GLU A 131 -3.36 -6.79 -0.46
N ARG A 132 -2.81 -7.84 -1.08
CA ARG A 132 -3.60 -9.03 -1.47
C ARG A 132 -4.23 -9.71 -0.27
N GLN A 133 -3.44 -9.99 0.77
CA GLN A 133 -3.94 -10.59 2.01
C GLN A 133 -5.02 -9.73 2.66
N PHE A 134 -4.85 -8.41 2.67
CA PHE A 134 -5.84 -7.49 3.21
C PHE A 134 -7.14 -7.48 2.39
N THR A 135 -7.02 -7.57 1.06
CA THR A 135 -8.17 -7.68 0.15
C THR A 135 -8.89 -9.03 0.34
N GLU A 136 -8.15 -10.12 0.47
CA GLU A 136 -8.69 -11.45 0.78
C GLU A 136 -9.42 -11.45 2.13
N LEU A 137 -8.83 -10.88 3.19
CA LEU A 137 -9.47 -10.75 4.49
C LEU A 137 -10.77 -9.94 4.42
N ARG A 138 -10.77 -8.80 3.73
CA ARG A 138 -12.00 -8.01 3.50
C ARG A 138 -13.08 -8.81 2.75
N SER A 139 -12.68 -9.64 1.79
CA SER A 139 -13.63 -10.49 1.06
C SER A 139 -14.25 -11.56 1.97
N LEU A 140 -13.48 -12.10 2.92
CA LEU A 140 -13.94 -13.05 3.92
C LEU A 140 -14.89 -12.38 4.92
N ASP A 141 -14.52 -11.21 5.46
CA ASP A 141 -15.37 -10.45 6.38
C ASP A 141 -16.71 -10.07 5.73
N GLY A 142 -16.68 -9.60 4.47
CA GLY A 142 -17.90 -9.33 3.71
C GLY A 142 -18.77 -10.58 3.54
N GLY A 143 -18.15 -11.74 3.28
CA GLY A 143 -18.85 -13.02 3.21
C GLY A 143 -19.47 -13.47 4.53
N VAL A 144 -18.82 -13.15 5.66
CA VAL A 144 -19.35 -13.42 7.01
C VAL A 144 -20.52 -12.50 7.33
N GLU A 145 -20.42 -11.18 7.03
CA GLU A 145 -21.54 -10.25 7.16
C GLU A 145 -22.75 -10.68 6.32
N ASP A 146 -22.51 -11.10 5.07
CA ASP A 146 -23.58 -11.53 4.17
C ASP A 146 -24.19 -12.87 4.61
N ALA A 147 -23.37 -13.77 5.19
CA ALA A 147 -23.86 -15.01 5.81
C ALA A 147 -24.71 -14.72 7.06
N TRP A 148 -24.33 -13.74 7.89
CA TRP A 148 -25.12 -13.30 9.04
C TRP A 148 -26.43 -12.64 8.62
N LYS A 149 -26.42 -11.76 7.62
CA LYS A 149 -27.66 -11.18 7.05
C LYS A 149 -28.58 -12.26 6.47
N SER A 150 -28.02 -13.22 5.74
CA SER A 150 -28.77 -14.35 5.20
C SER A 150 -29.33 -15.24 6.32
N PHE A 151 -28.58 -15.42 7.41
CA PHE A 151 -29.02 -16.15 8.59
C PHE A 151 -30.16 -15.44 9.32
N ASP A 152 -30.07 -14.12 9.51
CA ASP A 152 -31.15 -13.29 10.07
C ASP A 152 -32.45 -13.38 9.25
N GLU A 153 -32.32 -13.37 7.91
CA GLU A 153 -33.45 -13.52 6.99
C GLU A 153 -34.07 -14.92 7.03
N ILE A 154 -33.27 -15.97 7.26
CA ILE A 154 -33.73 -17.37 7.38
C ILE A 154 -34.36 -17.65 8.74
N VAL A 155 -33.82 -17.07 9.81
CA VAL A 155 -34.32 -17.25 11.19
C VAL A 155 -35.59 -16.43 11.44
N GLY A 156 -35.86 -15.40 10.63
CA GLY A 156 -37.11 -14.64 10.68
C GLY A 156 -37.21 -13.75 11.92
N LEU A 157 -36.08 -13.23 12.39
CA LEU A 157 -36.03 -12.27 13.49
C LEU A 157 -36.71 -10.96 13.08
N GLU A 158 -37.71 -10.54 13.85
CA GLU A 158 -38.34 -9.24 13.65
C GLU A 158 -37.34 -8.13 14.03
N PRO A 159 -37.43 -6.92 13.43
CA PRO A 159 -36.45 -5.84 13.64
C PRO A 159 -36.27 -5.46 15.12
N GLU A 160 -37.29 -5.70 15.94
CA GLU A 160 -37.36 -5.37 17.36
C GLU A 160 -36.54 -6.35 18.23
N ASP A 161 -36.30 -7.58 17.75
CA ASP A 161 -35.48 -8.59 18.43
C ASP A 161 -33.98 -8.48 18.06
N ARG A 162 -33.63 -7.65 17.05
CA ARG A 162 -32.23 -7.41 16.64
C ARG A 162 -31.46 -6.59 17.67
N ASP A 163 -32.13 -5.65 18.35
CA ASP A 163 -31.51 -4.75 19.31
C ASP A 163 -31.01 -5.47 20.58
N GLU A 164 -31.64 -6.59 20.97
CA GLU A 164 -31.19 -7.39 22.11
C GLU A 164 -29.97 -8.28 21.80
N ILE A 165 -29.70 -8.58 20.52
CA ILE A 165 -28.54 -9.38 20.06
C ILE A 165 -27.39 -8.47 19.59
N ALA A 166 -27.69 -7.24 19.14
CA ALA A 166 -26.71 -6.27 18.66
C ALA A 166 -25.65 -5.82 19.70
N HIS A 167 -25.90 -6.07 20.99
CA HIS A 167 -24.96 -5.74 22.07
C HIS A 167 -23.79 -6.72 22.24
N LEU A 168 -23.71 -7.80 21.44
CA LEU A 168 -22.66 -8.79 21.62
C LEU A 168 -21.49 -8.73 20.63
N ASP A 169 -21.54 -8.07 19.45
CA ASP A 169 -20.41 -8.21 18.50
C ASP A 169 -20.18 -7.08 17.47
N ALA A 170 -20.93 -5.97 17.48
CA ALA A 170 -20.79 -4.96 16.40
C ALA A 170 -19.74 -3.86 16.64
N ASP A 171 -19.46 -3.49 17.89
CA ASP A 171 -18.55 -2.36 18.20
C ASP A 171 -17.07 -2.78 18.35
N GLU A 172 -16.77 -4.08 18.52
CA GLU A 172 -15.38 -4.59 18.54
C GLU A 172 -14.84 -4.94 17.14
N PHE A 173 -15.73 -5.07 16.14
CA PHE A 173 -15.39 -5.22 14.73
C PHE A 173 -15.80 -3.96 13.97
N ALA A 174 -15.11 -2.85 14.24
CA ALA A 174 -15.17 -1.70 13.33
C ALA A 174 -14.92 -2.22 11.90
N PRO A 175 -15.80 -1.93 10.92
CA PRO A 175 -15.70 -2.55 9.62
C PRO A 175 -14.34 -2.22 9.00
N MET A 176 -13.48 -3.25 8.83
CA MET A 176 -12.20 -3.15 8.13
C MET A 176 -12.33 -2.63 6.68
N ARG A 177 -13.57 -2.44 6.19
CA ARG A 177 -13.91 -1.86 4.90
C ARG A 177 -13.27 -0.48 4.67
N GLU A 178 -13.00 0.30 5.71
CA GLU A 178 -12.39 1.64 5.57
C GLU A 178 -10.89 1.70 5.89
N LEU A 179 -10.34 0.70 6.59
CA LEU A 179 -8.92 0.70 7.00
C LEU A 179 -8.02 0.32 5.83
N SER A 180 -7.11 1.19 5.40
CA SER A 180 -6.12 0.84 4.37
C SER A 180 -5.00 -0.04 4.95
N PRO A 181 -4.45 -1.02 4.20
CA PRO A 181 -3.28 -1.76 4.68
C PRO A 181 -2.05 -0.87 4.88
N PHE A 182 -2.06 0.37 4.39
CA PHE A 182 -0.94 1.30 4.39
C PHE A 182 -1.05 2.43 5.42
N THR A 183 -2.22 2.62 6.04
CA THR A 183 -2.45 3.68 7.03
C THR A 183 -1.91 3.35 8.42
N ASP A 184 -1.81 2.06 8.75
CA ASP A 184 -1.21 1.62 10.01
C ASP A 184 0.32 1.69 9.96
N GLY A 185 0.89 2.56 10.80
CA GLY A 185 2.31 2.55 11.15
C GLY A 185 3.25 3.06 10.06
N ASP A 186 2.85 4.08 9.29
CA ASP A 186 3.70 4.74 8.28
C ASP A 186 4.22 3.80 7.16
N ALA A 187 3.59 2.65 6.96
CA ALA A 187 4.01 1.66 5.96
C ALA A 187 4.05 2.24 4.53
N TRP A 188 3.16 3.20 4.23
CA TRP A 188 3.14 3.91 2.95
C TRP A 188 4.46 4.64 2.63
N LYS A 189 5.23 5.10 3.63
CA LYS A 189 6.50 5.81 3.40
C LYS A 189 7.54 4.89 2.79
N ALA A 190 7.63 3.65 3.30
CA ALA A 190 8.54 2.65 2.75
C ALA A 190 8.14 2.22 1.33
N VAL A 191 6.83 2.12 1.06
CA VAL A 191 6.31 1.87 -0.29
C VAL A 191 6.67 3.01 -1.23
N LEU A 192 6.45 4.26 -0.81
CA LEU A 192 6.80 5.44 -1.60
C LEU A 192 8.30 5.46 -1.93
N GLU A 193 9.16 5.32 -0.92
CA GLU A 193 10.62 5.35 -1.10
C GLU A 193 11.10 4.28 -2.08
N ALA A 194 10.50 3.10 -2.04
CA ALA A 194 10.80 2.01 -2.95
C ALA A 194 10.22 2.24 -4.36
N MET A 195 9.00 2.78 -4.49
CA MET A 195 8.42 3.13 -5.79
C MET A 195 9.27 4.18 -6.50
N LEU A 196 9.69 5.23 -5.77
CA LEU A 196 10.51 6.31 -6.33
C LEU A 196 11.88 5.87 -6.82
N TYR A 197 12.36 4.67 -6.45
CA TYR A 197 13.55 4.08 -7.06
C TYR A 197 13.33 3.73 -8.54
N PHE A 198 12.11 3.33 -8.91
CA PHE A 198 11.76 2.77 -10.22
C PHE A 198 10.86 3.66 -11.07
N VAL A 199 10.23 4.67 -10.46
CA VAL A 199 9.34 5.61 -11.12
C VAL A 199 10.16 6.75 -11.73
N ARG A 200 9.77 7.19 -12.92
CA ARG A 200 10.47 8.28 -13.62
C ARG A 200 10.04 9.63 -13.05
N GLU A 201 10.87 10.66 -13.23
CA GLU A 201 10.56 12.02 -12.77
C GLU A 201 9.32 12.63 -13.47
N ASP A 202 8.99 12.15 -14.67
CA ASP A 202 7.84 12.59 -15.48
C ASP A 202 6.57 11.76 -15.28
N ASP A 203 6.62 10.76 -14.40
CA ASP A 203 5.44 10.03 -13.94
C ASP A 203 4.74 10.79 -12.81
N VAL A 204 3.42 10.62 -12.74
CA VAL A 204 2.56 11.23 -11.71
C VAL A 204 2.10 10.16 -10.73
N LEU A 205 2.31 10.39 -9.44
CA LEU A 205 1.72 9.56 -8.38
C LEU A 205 0.32 10.06 -8.04
N LEU A 206 -0.69 9.20 -8.14
CA LEU A 206 -2.08 9.50 -7.78
C LEU A 206 -2.42 8.86 -6.43
N VAL A 207 -2.79 9.69 -5.46
CA VAL A 207 -3.16 9.28 -4.10
C VAL A 207 -4.66 9.45 -3.91
N ARG A 208 -5.34 8.33 -3.62
CA ARG A 208 -6.79 8.29 -3.32
C ARG A 208 -7.07 7.83 -1.89
N ASP A 209 -6.05 7.30 -1.24
CA ASP A 209 -6.14 6.77 0.11
C ASP A 209 -6.27 7.92 1.11
N ALA A 210 -7.44 8.02 1.77
CA ALA A 210 -7.75 9.12 2.67
C ALA A 210 -6.79 9.22 3.86
N GLY A 211 -6.30 8.10 4.38
CA GLY A 211 -5.38 8.13 5.52
C GLY A 211 -3.95 8.48 5.11
N VAL A 212 -3.52 8.11 3.89
CA VAL A 212 -2.26 8.63 3.33
C VAL A 212 -2.35 10.13 3.05
N ILE A 213 -3.48 10.60 2.51
CA ILE A 213 -3.71 12.04 2.30
C ILE A 213 -3.64 12.79 3.63
N ALA A 214 -4.34 12.33 4.65
CA ALA A 214 -4.29 12.92 5.99
C ALA A 214 -2.86 12.92 6.57
N ALA A 215 -2.12 11.82 6.42
CA ALA A 215 -0.73 11.75 6.88
C ALA A 215 0.19 12.74 6.14
N LEU A 216 -0.02 12.96 4.84
CA LEU A 216 0.74 13.96 4.07
C LEU A 216 0.42 15.39 4.53
N GLU A 217 -0.84 15.68 4.83
CA GLU A 217 -1.26 16.96 5.41
C GLU A 217 -0.66 17.18 6.80
N GLU A 218 -0.61 16.16 7.66
CA GLU A 218 0.02 16.20 8.99
C GLU A 218 1.54 16.45 8.91
N LEU A 219 2.19 15.99 7.83
CA LEU A 219 3.59 16.30 7.55
C LEU A 219 3.81 17.75 7.09
N GLY A 220 2.74 18.52 6.87
CA GLY A 220 2.80 19.90 6.39
C GLY A 220 3.08 20.00 4.89
N ILE A 221 2.73 18.99 4.11
CA ILE A 221 2.85 19.03 2.64
C ILE A 221 1.69 19.86 2.08
N ASP A 222 2.03 20.98 1.45
CA ASP A 222 1.06 21.85 0.79
C ASP A 222 0.72 21.32 -0.61
N PHE A 223 -0.57 21.15 -0.87
CA PHE A 223 -1.11 20.81 -2.18
C PHE A 223 -1.74 22.05 -2.84
N GLY A 224 -1.23 22.39 -4.02
CA GLY A 224 -1.74 23.47 -4.85
C GLY A 224 -2.77 22.98 -5.89
N PRO A 225 -3.32 23.88 -6.71
CA PRO A 225 -4.20 23.49 -7.80
C PRO A 225 -3.46 22.59 -8.80
N CYS A 226 -4.14 21.53 -9.24
CA CYS A 226 -3.61 20.65 -10.29
C CYS A 226 -3.49 21.39 -11.63
N GLU A 227 -2.43 21.11 -12.39
CA GLU A 227 -2.22 21.71 -13.72
C GLU A 227 -3.39 21.34 -14.65
N ALA A 228 -3.90 22.30 -15.43
CA ALA A 228 -5.13 22.13 -16.20
C ALA A 228 -5.10 20.93 -17.17
N GLU A 229 -3.95 20.63 -17.78
CA GLU A 229 -3.81 19.47 -18.66
C GLU A 229 -3.88 18.14 -17.90
N LEU A 230 -3.21 18.07 -16.74
CA LEU A 230 -3.22 16.88 -15.87
C LEU A 230 -4.58 16.67 -15.22
N ALA A 231 -5.19 17.75 -14.72
CA ALA A 231 -6.55 17.74 -14.20
C ALA A 231 -7.49 17.18 -15.25
N LYS A 232 -7.58 17.80 -16.43
CA LYS A 232 -8.44 17.34 -17.53
C LYS A 232 -8.21 15.86 -17.89
N LYS A 233 -6.94 15.42 -17.95
CA LYS A 233 -6.61 14.01 -18.21
C LYS A 233 -7.19 13.09 -17.13
N LEU A 234 -7.13 13.47 -15.86
CA LEU A 234 -7.72 12.70 -14.76
C LEU A 234 -9.27 12.78 -14.76
N GLU A 235 -9.85 13.93 -15.11
CA GLU A 235 -11.30 14.11 -15.25
C GLU A 235 -11.87 13.22 -16.36
N ASP A 236 -11.22 13.20 -17.53
CA ASP A 236 -11.59 12.34 -18.67
C ASP A 236 -11.56 10.84 -18.30
N CYS A 237 -10.87 10.50 -17.21
CA CYS A 237 -10.74 9.13 -16.68
C CYS A 237 -11.63 8.88 -15.46
N GLY A 238 -12.55 9.79 -15.15
CA GLY A 238 -13.58 9.63 -14.11
C GLY A 238 -13.17 10.08 -12.70
N PHE A 239 -12.03 10.74 -12.53
CA PHE A 239 -11.53 11.14 -11.20
C PHE A 239 -12.08 12.48 -10.67
N SER A 240 -12.92 13.19 -11.43
CA SER A 240 -13.54 14.45 -11.00
C SER A 240 -14.88 14.33 -10.28
N GLU A 241 -15.56 13.19 -10.35
CA GLU A 241 -16.90 13.09 -9.75
C GLU A 241 -16.80 13.04 -8.21
N GLY A 242 -17.07 14.17 -7.56
CA GLY A 242 -17.10 14.31 -6.10
C GLY A 242 -15.76 14.65 -5.44
N PHE A 243 -14.68 14.81 -6.21
CA PHE A 243 -13.35 15.11 -5.70
C PHE A 243 -12.76 16.37 -6.32
N THR A 244 -12.00 17.11 -5.52
CA THR A 244 -11.11 18.18 -5.97
C THR A 244 -9.71 17.60 -6.12
N LEU A 245 -9.11 17.77 -7.30
CA LEU A 245 -7.74 17.36 -7.58
C LEU A 245 -6.77 18.46 -7.12
N ALA A 246 -5.86 18.11 -6.22
CA ALA A 246 -4.77 18.98 -5.80
C ALA A 246 -3.43 18.30 -6.07
N ALA A 247 -2.39 19.08 -6.34
CA ALA A 247 -1.09 18.56 -6.75
C ALA A 247 0.05 19.27 -6.02
N THR A 248 1.15 18.54 -5.84
CA THR A 248 2.41 19.08 -5.34
C THR A 248 3.56 18.50 -6.15
N ARG A 249 4.69 19.21 -6.16
CA ARG A 249 5.94 18.75 -6.77
C ARG A 249 7.04 18.99 -5.77
N LEU A 250 7.57 17.90 -5.21
CA LEU A 250 8.56 17.95 -4.15
C LEU A 250 9.58 16.81 -4.34
N PRO A 251 10.78 16.94 -3.76
CA PRO A 251 11.73 15.85 -3.70
C PRO A 251 11.15 14.62 -2.99
N GLY A 252 11.50 13.42 -3.45
CA GLY A 252 11.05 12.16 -2.87
C GLY A 252 11.26 12.05 -1.36
N TYR A 253 12.39 12.56 -0.84
CA TYR A 253 12.67 12.52 0.60
C TYR A 253 11.71 13.42 1.41
N VAL A 254 11.23 14.52 0.83
CA VAL A 254 10.24 15.40 1.48
C VAL A 254 8.88 14.73 1.45
N LEU A 255 8.50 14.13 0.32
CA LEU A 255 7.24 13.39 0.17
C LEU A 255 7.17 12.19 1.15
N SER A 256 8.30 11.58 1.50
CA SER A 256 8.36 10.53 2.53
C SER A 256 8.46 11.05 3.97
N GLY A 257 8.32 12.37 4.17
CA GLY A 257 8.31 13.01 5.50
C GLY A 257 9.69 13.21 6.12
N ARG A 258 10.77 13.11 5.34
CA ARG A 258 12.14 13.34 5.83
C ARG A 258 12.52 14.80 5.68
N SER A 259 13.19 15.34 6.70
CA SER A 259 13.73 16.70 6.68
C SER A 259 15.02 16.83 5.88
N THR A 260 15.74 15.73 5.64
CA THR A 260 17.03 15.70 4.94
C THR A 260 17.14 14.47 4.05
N LEU A 261 17.90 14.62 2.95
CA LEU A 261 18.18 13.54 2.02
C LEU A 261 19.03 12.44 2.69
N PRO A 262 18.56 11.18 2.75
CA PRO A 262 19.36 10.08 3.27
C PRO A 262 20.54 9.76 2.35
N SER A 263 21.74 9.61 2.91
CA SER A 263 22.95 9.29 2.12
C SER A 263 22.87 7.95 1.38
N LYS A 264 22.10 6.99 1.90
CA LYS A 264 21.90 5.66 1.31
C LYS A 264 20.76 5.62 0.28
N MET A 265 20.01 6.71 0.12
CA MET A 265 18.87 6.80 -0.79
C MET A 265 18.97 8.03 -1.69
N PRO A 266 20.03 8.15 -2.51
CA PRO A 266 20.28 9.35 -3.31
C PRO A 266 19.17 9.60 -4.36
N TRP A 267 18.46 8.57 -4.81
CA TRP A 267 17.35 8.70 -5.77
C TRP A 267 16.21 9.57 -5.24
N LEU A 268 16.03 9.64 -3.91
CA LEU A 268 14.99 10.47 -3.28
C LEU A 268 15.22 11.98 -3.44
N ALA A 269 16.36 12.40 -3.99
CA ALA A 269 16.64 13.80 -4.30
C ALA A 269 15.82 14.32 -5.49
N ALA A 270 15.37 13.43 -6.38
CA ALA A 270 14.58 13.79 -7.54
C ALA A 270 13.20 14.31 -7.14
N GLU A 271 12.68 15.29 -7.89
CA GLU A 271 11.34 15.81 -7.70
C GLU A 271 10.31 14.94 -8.43
N HIS A 272 9.20 14.68 -7.75
CA HIS A 272 8.08 13.91 -8.32
C HIS A 272 6.79 14.69 -8.18
N VAL A 273 5.89 14.52 -9.15
CA VAL A 273 4.55 15.08 -9.12
C VAL A 273 3.63 14.11 -8.39
N MET A 274 2.98 14.59 -7.34
CA MET A 274 1.97 13.84 -6.59
C MET A 274 0.63 14.58 -6.66
N VAL A 275 -0.41 13.87 -7.07
CA VAL A 275 -1.79 14.36 -7.13
C VAL A 275 -2.62 13.63 -6.07
N VAL A 276 -3.40 14.37 -5.30
CA VAL A 276 -4.32 13.84 -4.29
C VAL A 276 -5.77 14.09 -4.71
N CYS A 277 -6.65 13.13 -4.44
CA CYS A 277 -8.09 13.28 -4.57
C CYS A 277 -8.70 13.70 -3.24
N ILE A 278 -9.02 14.98 -3.08
CA ILE A 278 -9.62 15.52 -1.85
C ILE A 278 -11.14 15.52 -2.02
N LEU A 279 -11.89 14.99 -1.05
CA LEU A 279 -13.35 15.07 -1.08
C LEU A 279 -13.78 16.53 -1.16
N GLY A 280 -14.49 16.89 -2.23
CA GLY A 280 -15.01 18.24 -2.38
C GLY A 280 -16.04 18.50 -1.28
N SER A 281 -15.82 19.52 -0.45
CA SER A 281 -16.96 20.11 0.27
C SER A 281 -17.96 20.57 -0.79
N PRO A 282 -19.26 20.25 -0.69
CA PRO A 282 -20.23 20.65 -1.69
C PRO A 282 -20.18 22.17 -1.82
N VAL A 283 -19.67 22.66 -2.96
CA VAL A 283 -19.66 24.08 -3.25
C VAL A 283 -21.12 24.50 -3.32
N SER A 284 -21.57 25.19 -2.28
CA SER A 284 -22.91 25.79 -2.26
C SER A 284 -22.96 26.78 -3.43
N PRO A 285 -23.88 26.61 -4.39
CA PRO A 285 -23.99 27.58 -5.48
C PRO A 285 -24.47 28.91 -4.88
N ALA A 286 -23.66 29.96 -5.09
CA ALA A 286 -24.03 31.35 -4.80
C ALA A 286 -25.07 31.86 -5.80
#